data_AF-A0A962MIP3-F1
#
_entry.id   AF-A0A962MIP3-F1
#
_cell.length_a   1.000
_cell.length_b   1.000
_cell.length_c   1.000
_cell.angle_alpha   90.00
_cell.angle_beta   90.00
_cell.angle_gamma   90.00
#
_symmetry.space_group_name_H-M   'P 1'
#
loop_
_entity.id
_entity.type
_entity.pdbx_description
1 polymer ?
#
loop_
_entity_poly.entity_id
_entity_poly.type
_entity_poly.pdbx_seq_one_letter_code
_entity_poly.pdbx_strand_id
1 'polypeptide(L)'
;DQNQKTRFDNNKTGYRLATSVGGLGTGEGGDFIVVDDPTKQADAHSLPARESVKDWWDNTMSTRGNNPDKVVKVVIMQRLHEEDLTGHLLEKMKSDGLHYEHLCLPARYDGNDRVTSIGFSDPRKEKGDLLWPERFTPKALAELESSMDSYAVAGQLQQKPSPDAGGIFKKAHWRYWKPAGVTLPPVVVEVVNDETKAITLMEIEAVDLPSRFDEQMQSWDLAFKDTKSSDFVAGQTWARVGVSKYMLDYFKERADINATIKAI
;
A
#
# COMPACT_ATOMS: atom_id res chain seq x y z
N ASP A 1 0.15 -3.55 38.39
CA ASP A 1 0.54 -2.14 38.47
C ASP A 1 0.74 -1.62 37.05
N GLN A 2 -0.18 -0.80 36.53
CA GLN A 2 -0.09 -0.22 35.18
C GLN A 2 0.33 1.24 35.32
N ASN A 3 1.63 1.51 35.16
CA ASN A 3 2.17 2.85 35.26
C ASN A 3 2.21 3.49 33.86
N GLN A 4 1.09 4.08 33.42
CA GLN A 4 0.97 4.83 32.16
C GLN A 4 1.68 6.18 32.26
N LYS A 5 3.00 6.18 32.43
CA LYS A 5 3.81 7.41 32.46
C LYS A 5 4.17 7.83 31.04
N THR A 6 3.66 9.01 30.66
CA THR A 6 3.95 9.71 29.41
C THR A 6 5.43 10.05 29.27
N ARG A 7 6.12 10.36 30.38
CA ARG A 7 7.53 10.77 30.38
C ARG A 7 8.35 9.99 31.41
N PHE A 8 9.54 9.57 30.99
CA PHE A 8 10.58 9.01 31.84
C PHE A 8 11.90 9.73 31.58
N ASP A 9 12.43 10.40 32.58
CA ASP A 9 13.74 11.05 32.54
C ASP A 9 14.78 10.18 33.27
N ASN A 10 16.01 10.18 32.78
CA ASN A 10 17.16 9.61 33.48
C ASN A 10 17.95 10.71 34.19
N ASN A 11 18.94 10.33 35.00
CA ASN A 11 19.80 11.26 35.74
C ASN A 11 20.92 11.90 34.87
N LYS A 12 20.87 11.71 33.56
CA LYS A 12 21.83 12.23 32.56
C LYS A 12 21.10 12.99 31.45
N THR A 13 20.01 13.68 31.80
CA THR A 13 19.19 14.54 30.92
C THR A 13 18.55 13.87 29.70
N GLY A 14 18.68 12.54 29.55
CA GLY A 14 17.98 11.78 28.52
C GLY A 14 16.58 11.41 28.99
N TYR A 15 15.65 11.30 28.05
CA TYR A 15 14.26 10.98 28.37
C TYR A 15 13.58 10.17 27.28
N ARG A 16 12.49 9.50 27.67
CA ARG A 16 11.51 8.90 26.75
C ARG A 16 10.18 9.61 26.94
N LEU A 17 9.64 10.16 25.86
CA LEU A 17 8.29 10.73 25.81
C LEU A 17 7.40 9.84 24.93
N ALA A 18 6.26 9.40 25.46
CA ALA A 18 5.25 8.64 24.73
C ALA A 18 4.01 9.52 24.56
N THR A 19 3.53 9.67 23.32
CA THR A 19 2.37 10.51 22.98
C THR A 19 1.54 9.84 21.87
N SER A 20 0.33 10.32 21.64
CA SER A 20 -0.53 9.85 20.55
C SER A 20 -0.28 10.62 19.25
N VAL A 21 -0.76 10.09 18.13
CA VAL A 21 -0.92 10.89 16.90
C VAL A 21 -1.73 12.14 17.21
N GLY A 22 -1.23 13.31 16.79
CA GLY A 22 -1.82 14.62 17.12
C GLY A 22 -1.74 15.03 18.59
N GLY A 23 -1.07 14.24 19.45
CA GLY A 23 -0.95 14.48 20.88
C GLY A 23 0.13 15.51 21.27
N LEU A 24 0.27 15.74 22.57
CA LEU A 24 1.25 16.66 23.15
C LEU A 24 2.68 16.25 22.77
N GLY A 25 3.40 17.15 22.11
CA GLY A 25 4.81 17.00 21.72
C GLY A 25 5.43 18.30 21.22
N THR A 26 4.74 19.43 21.39
CA THR A 26 5.20 20.76 20.96
C THR A 26 6.32 21.23 21.87
N GLY A 27 7.55 21.26 21.34
CA GLY A 27 8.74 21.82 21.99
C GLY A 27 9.79 20.80 22.40
N GLU A 28 9.45 19.51 22.40
CA GLU A 28 10.35 18.43 22.80
C GLU A 28 10.94 17.76 21.54
N GLY A 29 12.26 17.55 21.51
CA GLY A 29 12.97 16.91 20.40
C GLY A 29 13.67 15.63 20.82
N GLY A 30 13.88 14.71 19.88
CA GLY A 30 14.50 13.41 20.15
C GLY A 30 15.63 13.08 19.18
N ASP A 31 16.56 12.25 19.64
CA ASP A 31 17.55 11.60 18.76
C ASP A 31 16.95 10.38 18.04
N PHE A 32 15.89 9.81 18.63
CA PHE A 32 15.10 8.71 18.07
C PHE A 32 13.62 9.09 18.06
N ILE A 33 12.99 8.92 16.91
CA ILE A 33 11.56 9.08 16.69
C ILE A 33 11.02 7.72 16.31
N VAL A 34 10.15 7.15 17.14
CA VAL A 34 9.54 5.84 16.90
C VAL A 34 8.03 6.03 16.85
N VAL A 35 7.41 5.51 15.80
CA VAL A 35 5.96 5.48 15.61
C VAL A 35 5.52 4.04 15.48
N ASP A 36 4.51 3.67 16.27
CA ASP A 36 3.94 2.34 16.36
C ASP A 36 2.45 2.42 16.05
N ASP A 37 2.01 1.71 15.00
CA ASP A 37 0.63 1.62 14.52
C ASP A 37 -0.15 2.97 14.57
N PRO A 38 0.24 3.97 13.77
CA PRO A 38 -0.34 5.32 13.86
C PRO A 38 -1.77 5.40 13.34
N THR A 39 -2.29 4.34 12.74
CA THR A 39 -3.64 4.27 12.18
C THR A 39 -4.41 3.12 12.81
N LYS A 40 -5.59 3.42 13.38
CA LYS A 40 -6.50 2.39 13.86
C LYS A 40 -7.10 1.66 12.66
N GLN A 41 -7.25 0.35 12.75
CA GLN A 41 -7.85 -0.47 11.69
C GLN A 41 -9.23 0.04 11.24
N ALA A 42 -10.08 0.47 12.18
CA ALA A 42 -11.41 1.00 11.88
C ALA A 42 -11.39 2.30 11.04
N ASP A 43 -10.29 3.05 11.12
CA ASP A 43 -10.12 4.35 10.45
C ASP A 43 -9.38 4.22 9.10
N ALA A 44 -8.91 3.01 8.74
CA ALA A 44 -8.08 2.79 7.56
C ALA A 44 -8.72 3.22 6.24
N HIS A 45 -10.04 3.10 6.12
CA HIS A 45 -10.77 3.52 4.91
C HIS A 45 -11.26 4.97 4.96
N SER A 46 -11.10 5.66 6.09
CA SER A 46 -11.45 7.07 6.22
C SER A 46 -10.35 7.94 5.63
N LEU A 47 -10.62 8.56 4.48
CA LEU A 47 -9.69 9.49 3.84
C LEU A 47 -9.26 10.61 4.81
N PRO A 48 -10.15 11.34 5.51
CA PRO A 48 -9.74 12.36 6.47
C PRO A 48 -8.84 11.84 7.60
N ALA A 49 -9.07 10.61 8.08
CA ALA A 49 -8.24 10.03 9.14
C ALA A 49 -6.83 9.69 8.62
N ARG A 50 -6.73 9.11 7.41
CA ARG A 50 -5.45 8.83 6.75
C ARG A 50 -4.66 10.10 6.48
N GLU A 51 -5.31 11.12 5.92
CA GLU A 51 -4.67 12.44 5.69
C GLU A 51 -4.17 13.04 7.01
N SER A 52 -4.98 12.99 8.07
CA SER A 52 -4.57 13.53 9.38
C SER A 52 -3.30 12.86 9.93
N VAL A 53 -3.14 11.54 9.75
CA VAL A 53 -1.92 10.82 10.17
C VAL A 53 -0.72 11.24 9.33
N LYS A 54 -0.89 11.33 8.00
CA LYS A 54 0.17 11.76 7.07
C LYS A 54 0.61 13.19 7.35
N ASP A 55 -0.35 14.11 7.52
CA ASP A 55 -0.10 15.52 7.85
C ASP A 55 0.60 15.67 9.19
N TRP A 56 0.18 14.91 10.20
CA TRP A 56 0.86 14.90 11.50
C TRP A 56 2.31 14.43 11.37
N TRP A 57 2.58 13.39 10.59
CA TRP A 57 3.94 12.91 10.38
C TRP A 57 4.80 13.94 9.64
N ASP A 58 4.34 14.42 8.48
CA ASP A 58 5.10 15.31 7.61
C ASP A 58 5.34 16.68 8.25
N ASN A 59 4.33 17.26 8.91
CA ASN A 59 4.41 18.63 9.42
C ASN A 59 4.83 18.72 10.89
N THR A 60 4.68 17.64 11.68
CA THR A 60 4.95 17.66 13.11
C THR A 60 6.00 16.65 13.53
N MET A 61 5.73 15.34 13.38
CA MET A 61 6.56 14.35 14.06
C MET A 61 7.94 14.21 13.40
N SER A 62 8.00 14.20 12.07
CA SER A 62 9.25 13.99 11.33
C SER A 62 10.26 15.14 11.49
N THR A 63 9.84 16.32 11.95
CA THR A 63 10.71 17.48 12.18
C THR A 63 11.24 17.57 13.61
N ARG A 64 10.87 16.64 14.51
CA ARG A 64 11.25 16.65 15.94
C ARG A 64 12.64 16.10 16.22
N GLY A 65 13.48 15.93 15.21
CA GLY A 65 14.86 15.49 15.40
C GLY A 65 15.69 16.59 16.05
N ASN A 66 16.40 16.30 17.14
CA ASN A 66 17.33 17.25 17.75
C ASN A 66 18.43 17.68 16.77
N ASN A 67 18.90 16.75 15.94
CA ASN A 67 19.83 16.98 14.86
C ASN A 67 19.29 16.31 13.58
N PRO A 68 18.90 17.09 12.54
CA PRO A 68 18.37 16.55 11.29
C PRO A 68 19.31 15.56 10.58
N ASP A 69 20.63 15.71 10.74
CA ASP A 69 21.64 14.86 10.10
C ASP A 69 21.87 13.53 10.84
N LYS A 70 21.36 13.41 12.08
CA LYS A 70 21.63 12.26 12.96
C LYS A 70 20.39 11.57 13.50
N VAL A 71 19.22 12.21 13.41
CA VAL A 71 17.99 11.67 13.95
C VAL A 71 17.64 10.34 13.29
N VAL A 72 17.28 9.35 14.10
CA VAL A 72 16.79 8.05 13.63
C VAL A 72 15.27 8.06 13.67
N LYS A 73 14.63 7.76 12.54
CA LYS A 73 13.18 7.68 12.41
C LYS A 73 12.78 6.24 12.10
N VAL A 74 11.91 5.68 12.92
CA VAL A 74 11.41 4.31 12.76
C VAL A 74 9.89 4.35 12.75
N VAL A 75 9.29 3.82 11.69
CA VAL A 75 7.84 3.62 11.58
C VAL A 75 7.60 2.12 11.55
N ILE A 76 6.81 1.63 12.50
CA ILE A 76 6.41 0.24 12.63
C ILE A 76 4.89 0.22 12.53
N MET A 77 4.37 -0.48 11.53
CA MET A 77 2.94 -0.71 11.42
C MET A 77 2.64 -1.88 10.50
N GLN A 78 1.46 -2.46 10.68
CA GLN A 78 0.86 -3.31 9.66
C GLN A 78 0.26 -2.47 8.51
N ARG A 79 0.25 -3.02 7.28
CA ARG A 79 -0.43 -2.36 6.16
C ARG A 79 -1.95 -2.46 6.31
N LEU A 80 -2.63 -1.32 6.24
CA LEU A 80 -4.09 -1.23 6.38
C LEU A 80 -4.76 -0.63 5.13
N HIS A 81 -4.03 0.14 4.35
CA HIS A 81 -4.53 0.79 3.14
C HIS A 81 -3.38 1.08 2.17
N GLU A 82 -3.65 1.20 0.86
CA GLU A 82 -2.60 1.55 -0.12
C GLU A 82 -1.96 2.90 0.19
N GLU A 83 -2.78 3.83 0.66
CA GLU A 83 -2.43 5.20 1.06
C GLU A 83 -2.35 5.39 2.59
N ASP A 84 -1.99 4.35 3.34
CA ASP A 84 -1.59 4.49 4.75
C ASP A 84 -0.23 5.22 4.90
N LEU A 85 0.24 5.46 6.13
CA LEU A 85 1.48 6.21 6.34
C LEU A 85 2.69 5.54 5.66
N THR A 86 2.80 4.21 5.72
CA THR A 86 3.87 3.48 5.01
C THR A 86 3.74 3.67 3.50
N GLY A 87 2.54 3.56 2.93
CA GLY A 87 2.29 3.83 1.52
C GLY A 87 2.72 5.24 1.09
N HIS A 88 2.41 6.25 1.90
CA HIS A 88 2.82 7.63 1.69
C HIS A 88 4.35 7.80 1.69
N LEU A 89 5.05 7.19 2.65
CA LEU A 89 6.51 7.27 2.74
C LEU A 89 7.19 6.57 1.56
N LEU A 90 6.68 5.41 1.16
CA LEU A 90 7.18 4.69 -0.01
C LEU A 90 7.01 5.49 -1.30
N GLU A 91 5.93 6.26 -1.43
CA GLU A 91 5.72 7.12 -2.59
C GLU A 91 6.70 8.30 -2.59
N LYS A 92 6.88 8.97 -1.44
CA LYS A 92 7.86 10.06 -1.31
C LYS A 92 9.30 9.60 -1.52
N MET A 93 9.62 8.33 -1.26
CA MET A 93 10.93 7.77 -1.63
C MET A 93 11.15 7.74 -3.14
N LYS A 94 10.09 7.57 -3.94
CA LYS A 94 10.18 7.58 -5.41
C LYS A 94 10.21 9.00 -5.96
N SER A 95 9.40 9.91 -5.41
CA SER A 95 9.19 11.24 -5.98
C SER A 95 10.10 12.34 -5.41
N ASP A 96 10.45 12.28 -4.12
CA ASP A 96 11.00 13.42 -3.38
C ASP A 96 12.44 13.20 -2.91
N GLY A 97 13.07 12.09 -3.29
CA GLY A 97 14.43 11.73 -2.86
C GLY A 97 14.53 11.40 -1.36
N LEU A 98 13.41 11.12 -0.69
CA LEU A 98 13.38 10.64 0.68
C LEU A 98 14.04 9.25 0.76
N HIS A 99 14.85 9.01 1.79
CA HIS A 99 15.56 7.73 1.93
C HIS A 99 15.13 7.03 3.22
N TYR A 100 14.29 6.01 3.07
CA TYR A 100 14.03 5.01 4.11
C TYR A 100 14.55 3.64 3.64
N GLU A 101 14.87 2.80 4.60
CA GLU A 101 15.01 1.38 4.40
C GLU A 101 13.66 0.71 4.70
N HIS A 102 13.09 -0.04 3.75
CA HIS A 102 11.78 -0.67 3.92
C HIS A 102 11.92 -2.16 4.22
N LEU A 103 11.66 -2.53 5.47
CA LEU A 103 11.59 -3.92 5.90
C LEU A 103 10.14 -4.42 5.94
N CYS A 104 9.76 -5.28 5.00
CA CYS A 104 8.45 -5.92 4.93
C CYS A 104 8.55 -7.37 5.44
N LEU A 105 7.77 -7.72 6.47
CA LEU A 105 7.81 -9.06 7.07
C LEU A 105 6.44 -9.74 6.94
N PRO A 106 6.16 -10.43 5.83
CA PRO A 106 4.88 -11.12 5.65
C PRO A 106 4.81 -12.37 6.54
N ALA A 107 3.63 -12.69 7.07
CA ALA A 107 3.39 -13.86 7.93
C ALA A 107 3.78 -15.17 7.25
N ARG A 108 3.50 -15.31 5.95
CA ARG A 108 4.02 -16.35 5.06
C ARG A 108 5.01 -15.75 4.07
N TYR A 109 6.17 -16.39 3.92
CA TYR A 109 7.18 -15.97 2.96
C TYR A 109 6.59 -16.00 1.55
N ASP A 110 6.75 -14.91 0.80
CA ASP A 110 6.20 -14.76 -0.55
C ASP A 110 7.20 -15.17 -1.64
N GLY A 111 8.42 -15.57 -1.27
CA GLY A 111 9.49 -15.94 -2.19
C GLY A 111 10.42 -14.79 -2.57
N ASN A 112 10.20 -13.57 -2.05
CA ASN A 112 11.06 -12.43 -2.32
C ASN A 112 12.17 -12.32 -1.27
N ASP A 113 13.42 -12.51 -1.68
CA ASP A 113 14.56 -12.29 -0.80
C ASP A 113 14.58 -10.82 -0.34
N ARG A 114 14.64 -10.62 0.98
CA ARG A 114 14.70 -9.29 1.58
C ARG A 114 16.01 -9.14 2.32
N VAL A 115 16.81 -8.17 1.87
CA VAL A 115 18.06 -7.76 2.51
C VAL A 115 18.01 -6.26 2.71
N THR A 116 18.37 -5.78 3.89
CA THR A 116 18.31 -4.35 4.24
C THR A 116 19.67 -3.83 4.69
N SER A 117 19.90 -2.53 4.54
CA SER A 117 21.12 -1.86 5.01
C SER A 117 21.30 -1.91 6.53
N ILE A 118 20.24 -2.19 7.29
CA ILE A 118 20.30 -2.39 8.75
C ILE A 118 20.71 -3.81 9.16
N GLY A 119 21.13 -4.64 8.20
CA GLY A 119 21.66 -5.97 8.45
C GLY A 119 20.63 -7.09 8.55
N PHE A 120 19.37 -6.84 8.15
CA PHE A 120 18.38 -7.90 8.03
C PHE A 120 18.59 -8.67 6.73
N SER A 121 18.50 -9.99 6.80
CA SER A 121 18.36 -10.88 5.65
C SER A 121 17.33 -11.93 6.01
N ASP A 122 16.30 -12.12 5.18
CA ASP A 122 15.24 -13.08 5.46
C ASP A 122 15.81 -14.51 5.53
N PRO A 123 15.70 -15.21 6.67
CA PRO A 123 16.26 -16.54 6.81
C PRO A 123 15.45 -17.61 6.08
N ARG A 124 14.19 -17.32 5.72
CA ARG A 124 13.27 -18.26 5.07
C ARG A 124 13.71 -18.57 3.64
N LYS A 125 13.33 -19.73 3.12
CA LYS A 125 13.80 -20.24 1.82
C LYS A 125 12.67 -20.69 0.92
N GLU A 126 11.61 -21.27 1.48
CA GLU A 126 10.50 -21.80 0.71
C GLU A 126 9.28 -20.90 0.82
N LYS A 127 8.65 -20.58 -0.33
CA LYS A 127 7.40 -19.81 -0.35
C LYS A 127 6.36 -20.51 0.55
N GLY A 128 5.79 -19.77 1.49
CA GLY A 128 4.88 -20.29 2.51
C GLY A 128 5.51 -20.45 3.91
N ASP A 129 6.83 -20.39 4.03
CA ASP A 129 7.55 -20.44 5.32
C ASP A 129 7.01 -19.38 6.29
N LEU A 130 6.77 -19.79 7.54
CA LEU A 130 6.18 -18.91 8.54
C LEU A 130 7.21 -17.93 9.10
N LEU A 131 6.80 -16.68 9.31
CA LEU A 131 7.64 -15.65 9.92
C LEU A 131 8.00 -15.98 11.38
N TRP A 132 7.06 -16.55 12.13
CA TRP A 132 7.22 -16.82 13.56
C TRP A 132 6.51 -18.11 13.97
N PRO A 133 7.03 -19.29 13.57
CA PRO A 133 6.36 -20.58 13.78
C PRO A 133 6.16 -20.93 15.26
N GLU A 134 7.01 -20.45 16.17
CA GLU A 134 6.89 -20.67 17.62
C GLU A 134 5.69 -19.93 18.22
N ARG A 135 5.28 -18.80 17.63
CA ARG A 135 4.13 -18.02 18.08
C ARG A 135 2.86 -18.37 17.30
N PHE A 136 2.98 -18.53 15.99
CA PHE A 136 1.88 -18.86 15.08
C PHE A 136 2.20 -20.17 14.39
N THR A 137 1.71 -21.27 14.97
CA THR A 137 1.80 -22.59 14.31
C THR A 137 1.08 -22.57 12.96
N PRO A 138 1.40 -23.48 12.01
CA PRO A 138 0.71 -23.55 10.72
C PRO A 138 -0.81 -23.60 10.83
N LYS A 139 -1.32 -24.34 11.83
CA LYS A 139 -2.74 -24.45 12.12
C LYS A 139 -3.31 -23.12 12.65
N ALA A 140 -2.66 -22.52 13.65
CA ALA A 140 -3.13 -21.27 14.24
C ALA A 140 -3.15 -20.11 13.23
N LEU A 141 -2.14 -20.04 12.35
CA LEU A 141 -2.13 -19.04 11.29
C LEU A 141 -3.24 -19.29 10.25
N ALA A 142 -3.47 -20.54 9.84
CA ALA A 142 -4.56 -20.88 8.92
C ALA A 142 -5.95 -20.57 9.51
N GLU A 143 -6.16 -20.81 10.81
CA GLU A 143 -7.39 -20.44 11.52
C GLU A 143 -7.56 -18.92 11.58
N LEU A 144 -6.50 -18.17 11.87
CA LEU A 144 -6.50 -16.71 11.85
C LEU A 144 -6.83 -16.17 10.46
N GLU A 145 -6.15 -16.66 9.41
CA GLU A 145 -6.39 -16.31 8.01
C GLU A 145 -7.85 -16.58 7.61
N SER A 146 -8.44 -17.69 8.07
CA SER A 146 -9.83 -18.05 7.78
C SER A 146 -10.86 -17.19 8.52
N SER A 147 -10.47 -16.56 9.62
CA SER A 147 -11.33 -15.66 10.41
C SER A 147 -11.34 -14.22 9.90
N MET A 148 -10.43 -13.88 8.98
CA MET A 148 -10.23 -12.54 8.44
C MET A 148 -10.73 -12.48 7.00
N ASP A 149 -11.18 -11.30 6.56
CA ASP A 149 -11.45 -11.08 5.13
C ASP A 149 -10.14 -11.04 4.32
N SER A 150 -10.24 -11.19 3.00
CA SER A 150 -9.07 -11.26 2.13
C SER A 150 -8.21 -9.99 2.14
N TYR A 151 -8.82 -8.81 2.34
CA TYR A 151 -8.08 -7.55 2.42
C TYR A 151 -7.32 -7.44 3.74
N ALA A 152 -7.94 -7.87 4.84
CA ALA A 152 -7.30 -7.92 6.14
C ALA A 152 -6.15 -8.92 6.15
N VAL A 153 -6.29 -10.12 5.57
CA VAL A 153 -5.18 -11.08 5.40
C VAL A 153 -4.05 -10.47 4.57
N ALA A 154 -4.39 -9.88 3.43
CA ALA A 154 -3.38 -9.29 2.55
C ALA A 154 -2.62 -8.14 3.26
N GLY A 155 -3.34 -7.19 3.85
CA GLY A 155 -2.75 -6.02 4.49
C GLY A 155 -2.03 -6.36 5.80
N GLN A 156 -2.75 -6.98 6.74
CA GLN A 156 -2.26 -7.15 8.11
C GLN A 156 -1.27 -8.30 8.23
N LEU A 157 -1.49 -9.42 7.53
CA LEU A 157 -0.61 -10.58 7.62
C LEU A 157 0.47 -10.54 6.54
N GLN A 158 0.09 -10.34 5.29
CA GLN A 158 1.03 -10.38 4.15
C GLN A 158 1.67 -9.03 3.82
N GLN A 159 1.32 -7.95 4.54
CA GLN A 159 1.88 -6.60 4.33
C GLN A 159 1.69 -6.07 2.90
N LYS A 160 0.60 -6.50 2.25
CA LYS A 160 0.14 -6.07 0.92
C LYS A 160 -1.28 -5.51 1.04
N PRO A 161 -1.49 -4.19 0.98
CA PRO A 161 -2.81 -3.58 1.20
C PRO A 161 -3.90 -3.98 0.18
N SER A 162 -3.56 -4.72 -0.89
CA SER A 162 -4.50 -5.33 -1.82
C SER A 162 -4.26 -6.84 -1.97
N PRO A 163 -5.32 -7.68 -2.04
CA PRO A 163 -5.19 -9.12 -2.23
C PRO A 163 -4.54 -9.50 -3.57
N ASP A 164 -3.69 -10.52 -3.56
CA ASP A 164 -2.98 -10.97 -4.77
C ASP A 164 -3.93 -11.43 -5.88
N ALA A 165 -5.06 -12.07 -5.57
CA ALA A 165 -6.07 -12.49 -6.53
C ALA A 165 -7.02 -11.37 -7.00
N GLY A 166 -6.92 -10.17 -6.42
CA GLY A 166 -7.92 -9.11 -6.57
C GLY A 166 -9.14 -9.28 -5.65
N GLY A 167 -9.70 -8.18 -5.17
CA GLY A 167 -10.84 -8.17 -4.25
C GLY A 167 -12.17 -8.33 -4.98
N ILE A 168 -12.79 -7.21 -5.36
CA ILE A 168 -14.07 -7.16 -6.10
C ILE A 168 -13.91 -7.76 -7.51
N PHE A 169 -12.91 -7.30 -8.25
CA PHE A 169 -12.57 -7.86 -9.56
C PHE A 169 -11.39 -8.80 -9.42
N LYS A 170 -11.59 -10.08 -9.77
CA LYS A 170 -10.52 -11.07 -9.73
C LYS A 170 -9.53 -10.80 -10.85
N LYS A 171 -8.23 -10.86 -10.58
CA LYS A 171 -7.17 -10.69 -11.59
C LYS A 171 -7.36 -11.63 -12.78
N ALA A 172 -7.78 -12.87 -12.50
CA ALA A 172 -8.06 -13.89 -13.51
C ALA A 172 -9.24 -13.56 -14.46
N HIS A 173 -10.11 -12.61 -14.10
CA HIS A 173 -11.22 -12.18 -14.96
C HIS A 173 -10.78 -11.17 -16.01
N TRP A 174 -9.65 -10.49 -15.81
CA TRP A 174 -9.15 -9.54 -16.78
C TRP A 174 -8.64 -10.24 -18.04
N ARG A 175 -8.80 -9.56 -19.17
CA ARG A 175 -8.25 -9.95 -20.47
C ARG A 175 -7.43 -8.79 -21.00
N TYR A 176 -6.34 -9.12 -21.67
CA TYR A 176 -5.39 -8.15 -22.19
C TYR A 176 -5.51 -8.08 -23.71
N TRP A 177 -5.18 -6.94 -24.28
CA TRP A 177 -5.13 -6.75 -25.72
C TRP A 177 -3.75 -6.22 -26.14
N LYS A 178 -3.39 -6.46 -27.39
CA LYS A 178 -2.16 -5.96 -28.02
C LYS A 178 -2.46 -5.37 -29.40
N PRO A 179 -1.65 -4.42 -29.90
CA PRO A 179 -1.77 -3.98 -31.28
C PRO A 179 -1.65 -5.17 -32.23
N ALA A 180 -2.45 -5.20 -33.30
CA ALA A 180 -2.49 -6.31 -34.22
C ALA A 180 -1.10 -6.60 -34.82
N GLY A 181 -0.71 -7.88 -34.83
CA GLY A 181 0.58 -8.33 -35.36
C GLY A 181 1.77 -8.18 -34.40
N VAL A 182 1.59 -7.57 -33.24
CA VAL A 182 2.60 -7.58 -32.17
C VAL A 182 2.56 -8.94 -31.47
N THR A 183 3.70 -9.51 -31.10
CA THR A 183 3.76 -10.71 -30.24
C THR A 183 4.23 -10.28 -28.86
N LEU A 184 3.48 -10.65 -27.82
CA LEU A 184 3.82 -10.39 -26.42
C LEU A 184 3.76 -11.71 -25.65
N PRO A 185 4.57 -11.87 -24.60
CA PRO A 185 4.43 -13.02 -23.71
C PRO A 185 3.07 -13.00 -23.00
N PRO A 186 2.55 -14.17 -22.57
CA PRO A 186 1.34 -14.23 -21.77
C PRO A 186 1.48 -13.44 -20.47
N VAL A 187 0.37 -12.89 -20.00
CA VAL A 187 0.30 -12.33 -18.66
C VAL A 187 0.08 -13.46 -17.67
N VAL A 188 1.05 -13.69 -16.80
CA VAL A 188 0.96 -14.69 -15.72
C VAL A 188 0.19 -14.09 -14.55
N VAL A 189 -0.88 -14.75 -14.14
CA VAL A 189 -1.74 -14.32 -13.03
C VAL A 189 -1.83 -15.44 -12.00
N GLU A 190 -1.61 -15.09 -10.73
CA GLU A 190 -1.86 -15.99 -9.61
C GLU A 190 -3.38 -16.13 -9.36
N VAL A 191 -3.87 -17.36 -9.36
CA VAL A 191 -5.26 -17.71 -9.05
C VAL A 191 -5.28 -18.46 -7.73
N VAL A 192 -5.96 -17.88 -6.75
CA VAL A 192 -6.18 -18.50 -5.45
C VAL A 192 -7.48 -19.29 -5.51
N ASN A 193 -7.42 -20.59 -5.20
CA ASN A 193 -8.61 -21.38 -4.97
C ASN A 193 -9.21 -21.01 -3.61
N ASP A 194 -10.45 -20.50 -3.61
CA ASP A 194 -11.05 -19.92 -2.40
C ASP A 194 -11.26 -20.94 -1.27
N GLU A 195 -11.43 -22.22 -1.59
CA GLU A 195 -11.66 -23.30 -0.63
C GLU A 195 -10.35 -23.84 -0.04
N THR A 196 -9.37 -24.11 -0.89
CA THR A 196 -8.10 -24.76 -0.50
C THR A 196 -6.98 -23.77 -0.20
N LYS A 197 -7.17 -22.50 -0.56
CA LYS A 197 -6.14 -21.44 -0.56
C LYS A 197 -4.92 -21.76 -1.43
N ALA A 198 -4.98 -22.82 -2.23
CA ALA A 198 -3.92 -23.18 -3.15
C ALA A 198 -3.75 -22.09 -4.22
N ILE A 199 -2.50 -21.71 -4.48
CA ILE A 199 -2.15 -20.76 -5.54
C ILE A 199 -1.78 -21.56 -6.78
N THR A 200 -2.42 -21.24 -7.91
CA THR A 200 -2.08 -21.75 -9.24
C THR A 200 -1.70 -20.59 -10.16
N LEU A 201 -0.90 -20.86 -11.18
CA LEU A 201 -0.54 -19.86 -12.20
C LEU A 201 -1.44 -20.05 -13.42
N MET A 202 -2.04 -18.96 -13.87
CA MET A 202 -2.82 -18.90 -15.11
C MET A 202 -2.10 -17.99 -16.10
N GLU A 203 -1.85 -18.48 -17.31
CA GLU A 203 -1.32 -17.68 -18.41
C GLU A 203 -2.49 -17.11 -19.24
N ILE A 204 -2.53 -15.79 -19.40
CA ILE A 204 -3.56 -15.10 -20.17
C ILE A 204 -2.90 -14.46 -21.39
N GLU A 205 -3.21 -15.02 -22.56
CA GLU A 205 -2.79 -14.49 -23.84
C GLU A 205 -3.51 -13.18 -24.17
N ALA A 206 -2.75 -12.19 -24.66
CA ALA A 206 -3.32 -10.94 -25.12
C ALA A 206 -3.94 -11.11 -26.51
N VAL A 207 -5.18 -10.66 -26.69
CA VAL A 207 -5.88 -10.71 -27.98
C VAL A 207 -5.49 -9.54 -28.87
N ASP A 208 -5.54 -9.71 -30.18
CA ASP A 208 -5.35 -8.58 -31.09
C ASP A 208 -6.47 -7.54 -30.91
N LEU A 209 -6.08 -6.28 -30.80
CA LEU A 209 -7.04 -5.18 -30.76
C LEU A 209 -7.81 -5.13 -32.10
N PRO A 210 -9.15 -5.12 -32.09
CA PRO A 210 -9.93 -5.03 -33.31
C PRO A 210 -9.59 -3.75 -34.10
N SER A 211 -9.57 -3.86 -35.43
CA SER A 211 -9.33 -2.73 -36.32
C SER A 211 -10.54 -1.79 -36.46
N ARG A 212 -11.72 -2.24 -36.00
CA ARG A 212 -12.97 -1.47 -35.99
C ARG A 212 -13.76 -1.77 -34.72
N PHE A 213 -14.47 -0.76 -34.24
CA PHE A 213 -15.34 -0.83 -33.07
C PHE A 213 -16.78 -0.52 -33.45
N ASP A 214 -17.72 -1.20 -32.81
CA ASP A 214 -19.16 -0.92 -32.98
C ASP A 214 -19.52 0.41 -32.32
N GLU A 215 -18.84 0.73 -31.22
CA GLU A 215 -19.13 1.86 -30.35
C GLU A 215 -17.86 2.28 -29.61
N GLN A 216 -17.72 3.57 -29.37
CA GLN A 216 -16.70 4.17 -28.51
C GLN A 216 -17.37 5.13 -27.55
N MET A 217 -16.97 5.09 -26.28
CA MET A 217 -17.44 6.02 -25.25
C MET A 217 -16.26 6.53 -24.44
N GLN A 218 -16.42 7.71 -23.88
CA GLN A 218 -15.54 8.19 -22.81
C GLN A 218 -16.35 8.36 -21.53
N SER A 219 -15.74 8.03 -20.40
CA SER A 219 -16.29 8.27 -19.07
C SER A 219 -15.30 9.10 -18.28
N TRP A 220 -15.78 10.19 -17.68
CA TRP A 220 -14.97 11.15 -16.94
C TRP A 220 -15.58 11.40 -15.57
N ASP A 221 -14.78 11.16 -14.53
CA ASP A 221 -15.06 11.55 -13.15
C ASP A 221 -14.21 12.77 -12.81
N LEU A 222 -14.88 13.91 -12.65
CA LEU A 222 -14.24 15.22 -12.53
C LEU A 222 -14.37 15.73 -11.10
N ALA A 223 -13.24 15.92 -10.43
CA ALA A 223 -13.19 16.46 -9.08
C ALA A 223 -12.50 17.84 -9.05
N PHE A 224 -13.26 18.89 -9.36
CA PHE A 224 -12.75 20.26 -9.25
C PHE A 224 -12.94 20.79 -7.82
N LYS A 225 -11.93 20.63 -6.97
CA LYS A 225 -11.90 21.23 -5.62
C LYS A 225 -10.63 22.07 -5.44
N ASP A 226 -10.78 23.31 -4.96
CA ASP A 226 -9.70 24.27 -4.67
C ASP A 226 -8.93 23.95 -3.37
N THR A 227 -8.39 22.73 -3.24
CA THR A 227 -7.53 22.38 -2.09
C THR A 227 -6.31 21.58 -2.52
N LYS A 228 -5.20 21.69 -1.78
CA LYS A 228 -3.95 20.94 -2.04
C LYS A 228 -4.10 19.41 -1.91
N SER A 229 -5.26 18.95 -1.44
CA SER A 229 -5.67 17.55 -1.36
C SER A 229 -6.71 17.18 -2.42
N SER A 230 -6.87 17.95 -3.51
CA SER A 230 -7.90 17.74 -4.53
C SER A 230 -7.95 16.29 -5.02
N ASP A 231 -9.16 15.71 -5.05
CA ASP A 231 -9.34 14.35 -5.55
C ASP A 231 -8.87 14.26 -7.01
N PHE A 232 -8.47 13.07 -7.46
CA PHE A 232 -8.01 12.88 -8.84
C PHE A 232 -9.17 13.09 -9.83
N VAL A 233 -8.84 13.68 -10.98
CA VAL A 233 -9.66 13.58 -12.18
C VAL A 233 -9.32 12.27 -12.87
N ALA A 234 -10.34 11.48 -13.21
CA ALA A 234 -10.18 10.20 -13.89
C ALA A 234 -10.97 10.18 -15.20
N GLY A 235 -10.30 9.88 -16.31
CA GLY A 235 -10.89 9.71 -17.64
C GLY A 235 -10.59 8.33 -18.18
N GLN A 236 -11.52 7.74 -18.91
CA GLN A 236 -11.30 6.46 -19.60
C GLN A 236 -11.96 6.46 -20.97
N THR A 237 -11.25 5.97 -21.97
CA THR A 237 -11.76 5.73 -23.31
C THR A 237 -12.03 4.24 -23.49
N TRP A 238 -13.27 3.89 -23.80
CA TRP A 238 -13.73 2.53 -23.96
C TRP A 238 -14.27 2.29 -25.37
N ALA A 239 -14.05 1.09 -25.88
CA ALA A 239 -14.63 0.64 -27.14
C ALA A 239 -15.32 -0.71 -26.99
N ARG A 240 -16.30 -0.99 -27.86
CA ARG A 240 -17.06 -2.25 -27.86
C ARG A 240 -17.03 -2.92 -29.22
N VAL A 241 -16.91 -4.25 -29.21
CA VAL A 241 -17.16 -5.13 -30.36
C VAL A 241 -18.01 -6.30 -29.88
N GLY A 242 -19.25 -6.37 -30.35
CA GLY A 242 -20.25 -7.31 -29.83
C GLY A 242 -20.42 -7.15 -28.32
N VAL A 243 -20.08 -8.20 -27.58
CA VAL A 243 -20.12 -8.24 -26.09
C VAL A 243 -18.82 -7.80 -25.43
N SER A 244 -17.71 -7.78 -26.19
CA SER A 244 -16.38 -7.46 -25.67
C SER A 244 -16.21 -5.95 -25.54
N LYS A 245 -15.67 -5.51 -24.39
CA LYS A 245 -15.32 -4.11 -24.12
C LYS A 245 -13.81 -4.00 -23.91
N TYR A 246 -13.21 -2.97 -24.50
CA TYR A 246 -11.79 -2.70 -24.49
C TYR A 246 -11.56 -1.32 -23.88
N MET A 247 -10.73 -1.22 -22.85
CA MET A 247 -10.21 0.07 -22.41
C MET A 247 -9.05 0.42 -23.35
N LEU A 248 -9.22 1.49 -24.12
CA LEU A 248 -8.24 1.94 -25.11
C LEU A 248 -7.22 2.89 -24.51
N ASP A 249 -7.67 3.74 -23.59
CA ASP A 249 -6.83 4.73 -22.93
C ASP A 249 -7.40 5.10 -21.55
N TYR A 250 -6.55 5.63 -20.67
CA TYR A 250 -6.97 6.15 -19.37
C TYR A 250 -6.14 7.38 -18.96
N PHE A 251 -6.80 8.28 -18.23
CA PHE A 251 -6.21 9.46 -17.61
C PHE A 251 -6.49 9.41 -16.10
N LYS A 252 -5.48 9.64 -15.26
CA LYS A 252 -5.66 9.76 -13.81
C LYS A 252 -4.62 10.71 -13.23
N GLU A 253 -4.99 11.97 -13.07
CA GLU A 253 -4.12 13.00 -12.50
C GLU A 253 -4.90 13.97 -11.60
N ARG A 254 -4.20 14.71 -10.74
CA ARG A 254 -4.78 15.86 -10.05
C ARG A 254 -4.78 17.05 -11.02
N ALA A 255 -5.77 17.08 -11.90
CA ALA A 255 -5.86 18.02 -13.00
C ALA A 255 -6.82 19.18 -12.69
N ASP A 256 -6.46 20.39 -13.12
CA ASP A 256 -7.40 21.51 -13.20
C ASP A 256 -8.29 21.38 -14.45
N ILE A 257 -9.23 22.32 -14.63
CA ILE A 257 -10.13 22.30 -15.78
C ILE A 257 -9.39 22.38 -17.12
N ASN A 258 -8.27 23.11 -17.20
CA ASN A 258 -7.52 23.28 -18.44
C ASN A 258 -6.75 22.02 -18.82
N ALA A 259 -6.11 21.37 -17.85
CA ALA A 259 -5.45 20.09 -18.03
C ALA A 259 -6.47 19.00 -18.38
N THR A 260 -7.64 19.01 -17.74
CA THR A 260 -8.74 18.09 -18.05
C THR A 260 -9.23 18.27 -19.49
N ILE A 261 -9.46 19.50 -19.95
CA ILE A 261 -9.89 19.77 -21.34
C ILE A 261 -8.85 19.29 -22.35
N LYS A 262 -7.55 19.38 -22.04
CA LYS A 262 -6.49 18.87 -22.92
C LYS A 262 -6.45 17.35 -22.99
N ALA A 263 -6.95 16.66 -21.96
CA ALA A 263 -6.93 15.21 -21.87
C ALA A 263 -8.16 14.55 -22.56
N ILE A 264 -9.25 15.30 -22.75
CA ILE A 264 -10.46 14.90 -23.48
C ILE A 264 -10.25 14.97 -25.00
#